data_AF-A0A2M9MR14-F1
#
_entry.id   AF-A0A2M9MR14-F1
#
_cell.length_a   1.000
_cell.length_b   1.000
_cell.length_c   1.000
_cell.angle_alpha   90.00
_cell.angle_beta   90.00
_cell.angle_gamma   90.00
#
_symmetry.space_group_name_H-M   'P 1'
#
loop_
_entity.id
_entity.type
_entity.pdbx_description
1 polymer ?
#
loop_
_entity_poly.entity_id
_entity_poly.type
_entity_poly.pdbx_seq_one_letter_code
_entity_poly.pdbx_strand_id
1 'polypeptide(L)'
;MEIGERTDIHVDAVLPDNNKYEKITVIIEIKGKWHPELLEAMQDQLSNRYLKEGKTQYGLYLVAWFDSDKWDPNDPRKRKSSKHEITEVKRVLQEQAESLSINKLIKQYVMNVTYYV
;
A
#
# COMPACT_ATOMS: atom_id res chain seq x y z
N MET A 1 -16.74 -1.49 -22.66
CA MET A 1 -15.57 -2.32 -22.35
C MET A 1 -15.05 -1.81 -21.02
N GLU A 2 -15.18 -2.59 -19.94
CA GLU A 2 -14.47 -2.27 -18.70
C GLU A 2 -12.99 -2.55 -18.93
N ILE A 3 -12.18 -1.50 -18.96
CA ILE A 3 -10.73 -1.64 -18.80
C ILE A 3 -10.55 -2.10 -17.37
N GLY A 4 -10.08 -3.33 -17.15
CA GLY A 4 -9.86 -3.87 -15.81
C GLY A 4 -9.00 -2.91 -14.98
N GLU A 5 -9.38 -2.68 -13.71
CA GLU A 5 -8.60 -1.81 -12.83
C GLU A 5 -7.18 -2.35 -12.68
N ARG A 6 -6.19 -1.49 -12.95
CA ARG A 6 -4.77 -1.82 -12.83
C ARG A 6 -4.31 -1.54 -11.39
N THR A 7 -3.93 -2.60 -10.68
CA THR A 7 -3.28 -2.49 -9.37
C THR A 7 -1.81 -2.12 -9.53
N ASP A 8 -1.19 -1.55 -8.50
CA ASP A 8 0.22 -1.17 -8.53
C ASP A 8 1.13 -2.41 -8.65
N ILE A 9 0.96 -3.38 -7.75
CA ILE A 9 1.62 -4.69 -7.85
C ILE A 9 0.62 -5.81 -7.54
N HIS A 10 0.60 -6.79 -8.43
CA HIS A 10 -0.11 -8.06 -8.28
C HIS A 10 0.90 -9.19 -8.07
N VAL A 11 0.81 -9.91 -6.96
CA VAL A 11 1.67 -11.05 -6.66
C VAL A 11 0.84 -12.32 -6.61
N ASP A 12 1.15 -13.29 -7.46
CA ASP A 12 0.58 -14.64 -7.41
C ASP A 12 1.66 -15.61 -6.92
N ALA A 13 1.41 -16.27 -5.78
CA ALA A 13 2.19 -17.40 -5.31
C ALA A 13 1.44 -18.69 -5.63
N VAL A 14 2.12 -19.65 -6.25
CA VAL A 14 1.55 -20.95 -6.59
C VAL A 14 2.09 -22.00 -5.64
N LEU A 15 1.20 -22.64 -4.89
CA LEU A 15 1.52 -23.73 -3.99
C LEU A 15 1.26 -25.07 -4.70
N PRO A 16 2.23 -25.99 -4.69
CA PRO A 16 1.98 -27.35 -5.15
C PRO A 16 1.18 -28.11 -4.10
N ASP A 17 -0.02 -28.58 -4.46
CA ASP A 17 -0.84 -29.44 -3.59
C ASP A 17 -1.38 -30.64 -4.37
N ASN A 18 -0.85 -31.85 -4.15
CA ASN A 18 -1.42 -33.15 -4.58
C ASN A 18 -2.27 -33.14 -5.88
N ASN A 19 -1.69 -32.68 -7.00
CA ASN A 19 -2.29 -32.54 -8.35
C ASN A 19 -3.24 -31.35 -8.60
N LYS A 20 -3.28 -30.36 -7.71
CA LYS A 20 -3.90 -29.04 -7.90
C LYS A 20 -2.87 -27.95 -7.62
N TYR A 21 -3.04 -26.81 -8.30
CA TYR A 21 -2.30 -25.60 -8.00
C TYR A 21 -3.23 -24.70 -7.19
N GLU A 22 -2.91 -24.49 -5.92
CA GLU A 22 -3.55 -23.44 -5.14
C GLU A 22 -2.82 -22.12 -5.42
N LYS A 23 -3.57 -21.06 -5.68
CA LYS A 23 -3.02 -19.74 -5.97
C LYS A 23 -3.36 -18.78 -4.85
N ILE A 24 -2.34 -18.25 -4.19
CA ILE A 24 -2.47 -17.15 -3.25
C ILE A 24 -2.14 -15.85 -3.99
N THR A 25 -3.13 -14.96 -4.06
CA THR A 25 -2.97 -13.64 -4.68
C THR A 25 -2.78 -12.61 -3.58
N VAL A 26 -1.77 -11.73 -3.67
CA VAL A 26 -1.62 -10.54 -2.83
C VAL A 26 -1.63 -9.30 -3.71
N ILE A 27 -2.48 -8.33 -3.37
CA ILE A 27 -2.46 -7.01 -4.02
C ILE A 27 -1.67 -6.05 -3.13
N ILE A 28 -0.69 -5.36 -3.73
CA ILE A 28 0.09 -4.33 -3.05
C ILE A 28 -0.28 -2.99 -3.67
N GLU A 29 -0.75 -2.08 -2.82
CA GLU A 29 -1.01 -0.68 -3.19
C GLU A 29 0.13 0.20 -2.64
N ILE A 30 0.71 1.05 -3.47
CA ILE A 30 1.93 1.79 -3.15
C ILE A 30 1.69 3.29 -3.19
N LYS A 31 1.96 3.97 -2.08
CA LYS A 31 1.95 5.44 -2.03
C LYS A 31 3.32 6.00 -1.64
N GLY A 32 3.69 7.14 -2.19
CA GLY A 32 4.79 7.95 -1.66
C GLY A 32 4.31 8.84 -0.52
N LYS A 33 5.20 9.25 0.40
CA LYS A 33 4.84 10.17 1.51
C LYS A 33 4.19 11.49 1.07
N TRP A 34 4.31 11.86 -0.21
CA TRP A 34 3.74 13.07 -0.80
C TRP A 34 2.33 12.87 -1.37
N HIS A 35 1.80 11.65 -1.31
CA HIS A 35 0.48 11.36 -1.85
C HIS A 35 -0.58 12.06 -0.99
N PRO A 36 -1.53 12.79 -1.60
CA PRO A 36 -2.53 13.57 -0.84
C PRO A 36 -3.47 12.68 -0.02
N GLU A 37 -3.75 11.47 -0.50
CA GLU A 37 -4.64 10.49 0.14
C GLU A 37 -3.85 9.42 0.91
N LEU A 38 -2.71 9.78 1.50
CA LEU A 38 -1.80 8.81 2.12
C LEU A 38 -2.47 8.00 3.24
N LEU A 39 -3.41 8.60 3.98
CA LEU A 39 -4.08 7.98 5.13
C LEU A 39 -5.44 7.37 4.74
N GLU A 40 -5.96 7.69 3.56
CA GLU A 40 -7.28 7.28 3.09
C GLU A 40 -7.17 6.14 2.07
N ALA A 41 -6.12 6.12 1.24
CA ALA A 41 -6.02 5.21 0.11
C ALA A 41 -5.93 3.72 0.50
N MET A 42 -5.51 3.38 1.72
CA MET A 42 -5.60 1.99 2.20
C MET A 42 -7.07 1.54 2.29
N GLN A 43 -7.95 2.39 2.80
CA GLN A 43 -9.37 2.10 2.87
C GLN A 43 -10.01 2.19 1.48
N ASP A 44 -9.84 3.31 0.80
CA ASP A 44 -10.62 3.61 -0.40
C ASP A 44 -10.16 2.82 -1.62
N GLN A 45 -8.86 2.59 -1.75
CA GLN A 45 -8.29 1.92 -2.93
C GLN A 45 -8.02 0.44 -2.63
N LEU A 46 -7.15 0.13 -1.66
CA LEU A 46 -6.81 -1.26 -1.37
C LEU A 46 -8.02 -2.04 -0.86
N SER A 47 -8.64 -1.58 0.23
CA SER A 47 -9.69 -2.33 0.93
C SER A 47 -11.03 -2.33 0.19
N ASN A 48 -11.51 -1.16 -0.25
CA ASN A 48 -12.86 -0.98 -0.77
C ASN A 48 -12.98 -1.26 -2.28
N ARG A 49 -11.89 -1.16 -3.03
CA ARG A 49 -11.88 -1.43 -4.48
C ARG A 49 -11.20 -2.77 -4.79
N TYR A 50 -9.91 -2.91 -4.48
CA TYR A 50 -9.15 -4.08 -4.96
C TYR A 50 -9.45 -5.38 -4.20
N LEU A 51 -9.68 -5.29 -2.88
CA LEU A 51 -10.07 -6.44 -2.06
C LEU A 51 -11.60 -6.63 -1.96
N LYS A 52 -12.37 -5.90 -2.78
CA LYS A 52 -13.83 -6.01 -2.83
C LYS A 52 -14.21 -7.33 -3.52
N GLU A 53 -15.29 -7.95 -3.05
CA GLU A 53 -15.94 -9.08 -3.75
C GLU A 53 -15.06 -10.34 -3.96
N GLY A 54 -13.99 -10.51 -3.19
CA GLY A 54 -13.37 -11.83 -2.98
C GLY A 54 -12.41 -12.32 -4.06
N LYS A 55 -11.95 -11.48 -4.99
CA LYS A 55 -10.87 -11.85 -5.94
C LYS A 55 -9.56 -12.21 -5.21
N THR A 56 -9.32 -11.58 -4.08
CA THR A 56 -8.35 -11.96 -3.06
C THR A 56 -8.76 -11.34 -1.72
N GLN A 57 -8.28 -11.93 -0.62
CA GLN A 57 -8.45 -11.41 0.74
C GLN A 57 -7.14 -10.84 1.31
N TYR A 58 -6.03 -10.86 0.56
CA TYR A 58 -4.72 -10.45 1.05
C TYR A 58 -4.25 -9.15 0.40
N GLY A 59 -3.95 -8.16 1.24
CA GLY A 59 -3.46 -6.86 0.80
C GLY A 59 -2.26 -6.37 1.59
N LEU A 60 -1.38 -5.63 0.91
CA LEU A 60 -0.30 -4.88 1.53
C LEU A 60 -0.39 -3.42 1.11
N TYR A 61 -0.45 -2.51 2.09
CA TYR A 61 -0.31 -1.09 1.85
C TYR A 61 1.15 -0.68 2.08
N LEU A 62 1.86 -0.34 1.01
CA LEU A 62 3.27 0.03 1.05
C LEU A 62 3.42 1.55 0.94
N VAL A 63 4.07 2.15 1.92
CA VAL A 63 4.44 3.57 1.87
C VAL A 63 5.93 3.71 1.65
N ALA A 64 6.31 4.32 0.53
CA ALA A 64 7.68 4.73 0.28
C ALA A 64 7.95 6.09 0.95
N TRP A 65 8.74 6.05 2.03
CA TRP A 65 9.06 7.21 2.85
C TRP A 65 10.42 7.79 2.48
N PHE A 66 10.42 8.91 1.76
CA PHE A 66 11.63 9.58 1.30
C PHE A 66 12.02 10.76 2.21
N ASP A 67 13.32 11.00 2.32
CA ASP A 67 13.83 12.27 2.82
C ASP A 67 13.59 13.36 1.77
N SER A 68 12.56 14.18 2.01
CA SER A 68 12.15 15.26 1.11
C SER A 68 13.03 16.50 1.24
N ASP A 69 13.85 16.61 2.28
CA ASP A 69 14.66 17.81 2.52
C ASP A 69 15.75 17.95 1.46
N LYS A 70 16.27 16.81 1.01
CA LYS A 70 17.27 16.67 -0.06
C LYS A 70 16.74 16.87 -1.48
N TRP A 71 15.43 17.08 -1.65
CA TRP A 71 14.84 17.23 -2.98
C TRP A 71 15.05 18.64 -3.55
N ASP A 72 15.03 18.74 -4.88
CA ASP A 72 15.01 20.01 -5.60
C ASP A 72 13.90 20.93 -5.03
N PRO A 73 14.21 22.18 -4.65
CA PRO A 73 13.22 23.13 -4.14
C PRO A 73 12.01 23.34 -5.07
N ASN A 74 12.18 23.15 -6.37
CA ASN A 74 11.14 23.27 -7.39
C ASN A 74 10.32 21.98 -7.57
N ASP A 75 10.72 20.85 -6.96
CA ASP A 75 9.97 19.61 -7.03
C ASP A 75 8.59 19.78 -6.37
N PRO A 76 7.48 19.65 -7.12
CA PRO A 76 6.15 19.83 -6.56
C PRO A 76 5.82 18.83 -5.44
N ARG A 77 6.45 17.66 -5.43
CA ARG A 77 6.27 16.65 -4.39
C ARG A 77 6.88 17.07 -3.06
N LYS A 78 7.91 17.93 -3.07
CA LYS A 78 8.52 18.47 -1.83
C LYS A 78 7.49 19.25 -1.02
N ARG A 79 6.71 20.10 -1.67
CA ARG A 79 5.63 20.90 -1.04
C ARG A 79 4.43 20.07 -0.61
N LYS A 80 4.16 18.97 -1.32
CA LYS A 80 3.07 18.02 -1.02
C LYS A 80 3.47 16.95 -0.02
N SER A 81 4.76 16.84 0.28
CA SER A 81 5.28 15.85 1.22
C SER A 81 4.55 15.97 2.55
N SER A 82 4.10 14.84 3.06
CA SER A 82 3.57 14.74 4.41
C SER A 82 4.55 15.37 5.39
N LYS A 83 4.02 16.23 6.26
CA LYS A 83 4.71 16.84 7.40
C LYS A 83 4.61 15.98 8.66
N HIS A 84 3.90 14.85 8.58
CA HIS A 84 3.80 13.91 9.69
C HIS A 84 5.14 13.22 9.92
N GLU A 85 5.42 12.93 11.18
CA GLU A 85 6.52 12.04 11.55
C GLU A 85 6.26 10.63 11.03
N ILE A 86 7.32 9.96 10.57
CA ILE A 86 7.22 8.58 10.04
C ILE A 86 6.65 7.61 11.07
N THR A 87 6.92 7.84 12.36
CA THR A 87 6.42 7.04 13.48
C THR A 87 4.92 7.17 13.63
N GLU A 88 4.39 8.38 13.50
CA GLU A 88 2.94 8.64 13.57
C GLU A 88 2.23 8.01 12.37
N VAL A 89 2.78 8.14 11.16
CA VAL A 89 2.21 7.51 9.96
C VAL A 89 2.19 5.99 10.11
N LYS A 90 3.27 5.38 10.62
CA LYS A 90 3.30 3.93 10.91
C LYS A 90 2.20 3.52 11.88
N ARG A 91 2.01 4.28 12.97
CA ARG A 91 0.98 3.99 13.98
C ARG A 91 -0.43 4.06 13.39
N VAL A 92 -0.75 5.16 12.71
CA VAL A 92 -2.07 5.37 12.10
C VAL A 92 -2.39 4.30 11.06
N LEU A 93 -1.45 3.99 10.16
CA LEU A 93 -1.66 2.96 9.15
C LEU A 93 -1.76 1.56 9.77
N GLN A 94 -1.05 1.29 10.87
CA GLN A 94 -1.16 0.01 11.57
C GLN A 94 -2.56 -0.18 12.15
N GLU A 95 -3.07 0.82 12.87
CA GLU A 95 -4.43 0.81 13.43
C GLU A 95 -5.49 0.67 12.34
N GLN A 96 -5.32 1.39 11.22
CA GLN A 96 -6.21 1.28 10.08
C GLN A 96 -6.19 -0.12 9.47
N ALA A 97 -5.01 -0.71 9.24
CA ALA A 97 -4.87 -2.06 8.69
C ALA A 97 -5.55 -3.12 9.57
N GLU A 98 -5.41 -3.01 10.89
CA GLU A 98 -6.08 -3.88 11.87
C GLU A 98 -7.59 -3.72 11.79
N SER A 99 -8.09 -2.48 11.80
CA SER A 99 -9.54 -2.20 11.73
C SER A 99 -10.19 -2.69 10.43
N LEU A 100 -9.47 -2.67 9.31
CA LEU A 100 -9.96 -3.11 8.00
C LEU A 100 -9.84 -4.63 7.80
N SER A 101 -9.13 -5.35 8.67
CA SER A 101 -8.84 -6.79 8.54
C SER A 101 -9.92 -7.71 9.13
N ILE A 102 -11.21 -7.36 8.98
CA ILE A 102 -12.33 -8.13 9.56
C ILE A 102 -12.56 -9.45 8.80
N ASN A 103 -12.65 -9.38 7.47
CA ASN A 103 -12.90 -10.51 6.57
C ASN A 103 -11.81 -10.65 5.48
N LYS A 104 -10.67 -10.02 5.73
CA LYS A 104 -9.50 -9.92 4.86
C LYS A 104 -8.27 -9.72 5.73
N LEU A 105 -7.09 -9.95 5.19
CA LEU A 105 -5.83 -9.69 5.86
C LEU A 105 -5.12 -8.54 5.14
N ILE A 106 -5.13 -7.38 5.78
CA ILE A 106 -4.37 -6.21 5.34
C ILE A 106 -3.18 -6.02 6.26
N LYS A 107 -2.00 -5.84 5.68
CA LYS A 107 -0.81 -5.36 6.38
C LYS A 107 -0.38 -4.04 5.80
N GLN A 108 0.41 -3.29 6.56
CA GLN A 108 1.07 -2.09 6.09
C GLN A 108 2.59 -2.21 6.27
N TYR A 109 3.33 -1.54 5.40
CA TYR A 109 4.76 -1.37 5.58
C TYR A 109 5.16 0.04 5.15
N VAL A 110 5.73 0.81 6.07
CA VAL A 110 6.37 2.10 5.75
C VAL A 110 7.87 1.88 5.57
N MET A 111 8.29 1.82 4.31
CA MET A 111 9.67 1.63 3.90
C MET A 111 10.42 2.96 3.96
N ASN A 112 11.47 3.03 4.78
CA ASN A 112 12.38 4.18 4.76
C ASN A 112 13.31 4.06 3.54
N VAL A 113 13.15 4.97 2.58
CA VAL A 113 13.90 5.03 1.32
C VAL A 113 14.94 6.16 1.36
N THR A 114 15.34 6.58 2.57
CA THR A 114 16.42 7.56 2.73
C THR A 114 17.74 6.91 2.36
N TYR A 115 18.34 7.37 1.27
CA TYR A 115 19.72 7.01 0.94
C TYR A 115 20.68 7.76 1.87
N TYR A 116 21.50 6.99 2.58
CA TYR A 116 22.72 7.50 3.19
C TYR A 116 23.74 7.65 2.05
N VAL A 117 23.99 8.90 1.66
CA VAL A 117 25.15 9.29 0.85
C VAL A 117 26.31 9.62 1.78
#